data_AF-A0A1C5EV08-F1
#
_entry.id   AF-A0A1C5EV08-F1
#
_cell.length_a   1.000
_cell.length_b   1.000
_cell.length_c   1.000
_cell.angle_alpha   90.00
_cell.angle_beta   90.00
_cell.angle_gamma   90.00
#
_symmetry.space_group_name_H-M   'P 1'
#
loop_
_entity.id
_entity.type
_entity.pdbx_description
1 polymer ?
#
loop_
_entity_poly.entity_id
_entity_poly.type
_entity_poly.pdbx_seq_one_letter_code
_entity_poly.pdbx_strand_id
1 'polypeptide(L)'
;MTERTWRRAAVGAISLLVGALLTGQLPGSSLPTAVAQTLDAARTQYPAADDPALDTLSPDIDQAREQARRDGKQVEVVSERGASHEVFVNPSGSLTEIRHLEPVRTRRAGKWVDIDTGLRRLDGVGIAPVASAADVVFSAGGSRDPLVRMVKAGRELSLSWPGALPAPVLSGSSVTYPEVLPDVDLRMTAEPDGFSQVLVVKSAEAAANPALAELKLPMAGKGLTVRSTVAGGDLRRSTPRREAWPSRRHSR
;
A
#
# COMPACT_ATOMS: atom_id res chain seq x y z
N MET A 1 -27.55 38.44 25.60
CA MET A 1 -26.37 39.28 25.25
C MET A 1 -25.18 38.33 25.24
N THR A 2 -24.65 37.79 24.14
CA THR A 2 -24.74 38.05 22.70
C THR A 2 -24.28 36.78 21.98
N GLU A 3 -25.04 36.30 21.01
CA GLU A 3 -24.67 35.25 20.07
C GLU A 3 -23.65 35.78 19.05
N ARG A 4 -22.68 34.96 18.62
CA ARG A 4 -21.88 35.22 17.41
C ARG A 4 -21.93 34.02 16.48
N THR A 5 -22.83 34.13 15.52
CA THR A 5 -22.95 33.29 14.34
C THR A 5 -21.80 33.60 13.37
N TRP A 6 -21.11 32.58 12.87
CA TRP A 6 -20.19 32.73 11.74
C TRP A 6 -20.83 32.10 10.51
N ARG A 7 -21.16 32.98 9.55
CA ARG A 7 -21.76 32.66 8.26
C ARG A 7 -20.71 32.06 7.32
N ARG A 8 -21.20 31.14 6.49
CA ARG A 8 -20.53 30.38 5.44
C ARG A 8 -19.88 31.28 4.38
N ALA A 9 -18.77 30.82 3.80
CA ALA A 9 -18.33 31.20 2.46
C ALA A 9 -18.08 29.93 1.64
N ALA A 10 -18.97 29.69 0.66
CA ALA A 10 -18.80 28.67 -0.36
C ALA A 10 -17.92 29.25 -1.48
N VAL A 11 -16.88 28.53 -1.88
CA VAL A 11 -16.09 28.87 -3.08
C VAL A 11 -16.65 28.06 -4.23
N GLY A 12 -17.35 28.75 -5.14
CA GLY A 12 -17.85 28.21 -6.39
C GLY A 12 -16.74 28.11 -7.43
N ALA A 13 -16.69 26.99 -8.14
CA ALA A 13 -15.87 26.82 -9.34
C ALA A 13 -16.50 27.59 -10.50
N ILE A 14 -15.72 28.48 -11.12
CA ILE A 14 -16.09 29.23 -12.32
C ILE A 14 -15.74 28.38 -13.54
N SER A 15 -16.76 27.95 -14.27
CA SER A 15 -16.64 27.34 -15.60
C SER A 15 -16.42 28.43 -16.65
N LEU A 16 -15.35 28.31 -17.45
CA LEU A 16 -15.16 29.13 -18.66
C LEU A 16 -15.50 28.30 -19.91
N LEU A 17 -16.63 28.68 -20.52
CA LEU A 17 -17.05 28.31 -21.86
C LEU A 17 -16.32 29.19 -22.89
N VAL A 18 -15.62 28.59 -23.85
CA VAL A 18 -15.25 29.25 -25.11
C VAL A 18 -16.09 28.61 -26.21
N GLY A 19 -17.02 29.39 -26.76
CA GLY A 19 -17.80 29.05 -27.94
C GLY A 19 -17.06 29.46 -29.21
N ALA A 20 -17.07 28.57 -30.21
CA ALA A 20 -16.83 28.92 -31.60
C ALA A 20 -18.03 28.45 -32.42
N LEU A 21 -18.69 29.42 -33.04
CA LEU A 21 -19.88 29.31 -33.86
C LEU A 21 -19.48 28.98 -35.30
N LEU A 22 -19.92 27.85 -35.84
CA LEU A 22 -19.90 27.57 -37.29
C LEU A 22 -21.25 26.96 -37.68
N THR A 23 -22.01 27.72 -38.46
CA THR A 23 -23.30 27.36 -39.03
C THR A 23 -23.11 26.45 -40.24
N GLY A 24 -23.81 25.30 -40.26
CA GLY A 24 -23.97 24.46 -41.44
C GLY A 24 -25.09 23.43 -41.23
N GLN A 25 -26.20 23.58 -41.96
CA GLN A 25 -27.31 22.62 -42.01
C GLN A 25 -27.01 21.47 -42.99
N LEU A 26 -27.24 20.24 -42.55
CA LEU A 26 -27.54 19.08 -43.40
C LEU A 26 -28.50 18.11 -42.67
N PRO A 27 -29.32 17.33 -43.41
CA PRO A 27 -30.53 16.67 -42.94
C PRO A 27 -30.25 15.34 -42.22
N GLY A 28 -31.28 14.86 -41.50
CA GLY A 28 -31.19 13.82 -40.49
C GLY A 28 -30.62 12.47 -40.92
N SER A 29 -30.12 11.72 -39.93
CA SER A 29 -29.92 10.27 -39.94
C SER A 29 -29.56 9.82 -38.52
N SER A 30 -30.38 8.95 -37.95
CA SER A 30 -30.10 7.93 -36.92
C SER A 30 -29.11 8.28 -35.79
N LEU A 31 -29.61 8.33 -34.56
CA LEU A 31 -28.80 8.18 -33.35
C LEU A 31 -28.01 6.86 -33.43
N PRO A 32 -26.67 6.85 -33.35
CA PRO A 32 -25.97 5.60 -33.08
C PRO A 32 -26.24 5.21 -31.63
N THR A 33 -27.22 4.32 -31.45
CA THR A 33 -27.34 3.43 -30.30
C THR A 33 -26.14 2.48 -30.33
N ALA A 34 -24.95 2.94 -29.92
CA ALA A 34 -23.76 2.10 -29.81
C ALA A 34 -22.68 2.75 -28.91
N VAL A 35 -23.01 3.00 -27.64
CA VAL A 35 -22.00 2.99 -26.57
C VAL A 35 -22.56 2.19 -25.39
N ALA A 36 -23.04 1.00 -25.68
CA ALA A 36 -23.42 0.00 -24.69
C ALA A 36 -22.75 -1.31 -25.07
N GLN A 37 -21.42 -1.32 -25.13
CA GLN A 37 -20.60 -2.53 -25.15
C GLN A 37 -19.12 -2.14 -25.13
N THR A 38 -18.46 -2.46 -24.01
CA THR A 38 -17.03 -2.72 -23.76
C THR A 38 -16.55 -2.13 -22.41
N LEU A 39 -17.23 -2.49 -21.33
CA LEU A 39 -16.58 -2.61 -20.01
C LEU A 39 -16.54 -4.08 -19.62
N ASP A 40 -16.04 -4.93 -20.54
CA ASP A 40 -15.80 -6.35 -20.27
C ASP A 40 -14.33 -6.75 -20.50
N ALA A 41 -13.41 -5.79 -20.41
CA ALA A 41 -11.99 -6.05 -20.62
C ALA A 41 -11.09 -5.16 -19.76
N ALA A 42 -11.30 -5.17 -18.43
CA ALA A 42 -10.28 -4.71 -17.48
C ALA A 42 -10.50 -5.23 -16.05
N ARG A 43 -11.06 -6.44 -15.85
CA ARG A 43 -10.74 -7.19 -14.62
C ARG A 43 -9.38 -7.83 -14.82
N THR A 44 -8.34 -7.01 -14.67
CA THR A 44 -7.02 -7.55 -14.38
C THR A 44 -7.12 -8.14 -12.98
N GLN A 45 -7.40 -9.44 -12.89
CA GLN A 45 -7.27 -10.18 -11.65
C GLN A 45 -5.80 -10.06 -11.23
N TYR A 46 -5.52 -9.14 -10.31
CA TYR A 46 -4.32 -9.23 -9.50
C TYR A 46 -4.45 -10.52 -8.70
N PRO A 47 -3.55 -11.51 -8.86
CA PRO A 47 -3.49 -12.59 -7.91
C PRO A 47 -3.02 -11.95 -6.60
N ALA A 48 -3.94 -11.83 -5.64
CA ALA A 48 -3.63 -11.51 -4.26
C ALA A 48 -2.54 -12.50 -3.82
N ALA A 49 -1.42 -11.95 -3.35
CA ALA A 49 -0.33 -12.77 -2.86
C ALA A 49 -0.78 -13.46 -1.56
N ASP A 50 -0.84 -14.80 -1.60
CA ASP A 50 -0.91 -15.71 -0.46
C ASP A 50 -2.07 -15.51 0.54
N ASP A 51 -3.25 -15.14 0.06
CA ASP A 51 -4.49 -15.48 0.78
C ASP A 51 -4.87 -16.92 0.42
N PRO A 52 -5.09 -17.83 1.39
CA PRO A 52 -5.65 -19.14 1.08
C PRO A 52 -7.00 -18.94 0.38
N ALA A 53 -7.19 -19.63 -0.75
CA ALA A 53 -8.47 -19.66 -1.43
C ALA A 53 -9.53 -20.18 -0.44
N LEU A 54 -10.65 -19.46 -0.32
CA LEU A 54 -11.78 -19.76 0.58
C LEU A 54 -12.48 -21.13 0.30
N ASP A 55 -11.97 -21.94 -0.63
CA ASP A 55 -12.67 -23.12 -1.15
C ASP A 55 -12.43 -24.40 -0.33
N THR A 56 -11.68 -24.33 0.78
CA THR A 56 -11.69 -25.39 1.80
C THR A 56 -11.67 -24.77 3.18
N LEU A 57 -12.86 -24.52 3.71
CA LEU A 57 -13.04 -24.12 5.09
C LEU A 57 -12.43 -25.18 6.03
N SER A 58 -11.71 -24.73 7.06
CA SER A 58 -11.06 -25.57 8.07
C SER A 58 -12.04 -26.51 8.78
N PRO A 59 -11.60 -27.72 9.17
CA PRO A 59 -12.39 -28.61 10.03
C PRO A 59 -12.78 -27.97 11.38
N ASP A 60 -12.05 -26.95 11.83
CA ASP A 60 -12.33 -26.23 13.08
C ASP A 60 -13.68 -25.48 13.05
N ILE A 61 -14.26 -25.26 11.87
CA ILE A 61 -15.58 -24.66 11.72
C ILE A 61 -16.66 -25.50 12.40
N ASP A 62 -16.58 -26.83 12.33
CA ASP A 62 -17.60 -27.69 12.95
C ASP A 62 -17.55 -27.62 14.48
N GLN A 63 -16.35 -27.53 15.05
CA GLN A 63 -16.17 -27.27 16.47
C GLN A 63 -16.74 -25.90 16.86
N ALA A 64 -16.45 -24.87 16.07
CA ALA A 64 -16.97 -23.52 16.31
C ALA A 64 -18.50 -23.43 16.17
N ARG A 65 -19.12 -24.21 15.26
CA ARG A 65 -20.59 -24.34 15.14
C ARG A 65 -21.22 -24.89 16.41
N GLU A 66 -20.69 -25.99 16.93
CA GLU A 66 -21.24 -26.56 18.16
C GLU A 66 -21.05 -25.61 19.34
N GLN A 67 -19.91 -24.91 19.43
CA GLN A 67 -19.70 -23.91 20.46
C GLN A 67 -20.67 -22.73 20.32
N ALA A 68 -20.83 -22.16 19.13
CA ALA A 68 -21.72 -21.02 18.89
C ALA A 68 -23.18 -21.36 19.20
N ARG A 69 -23.61 -22.58 18.86
CA ARG A 69 -24.95 -23.10 19.18
C ARG A 69 -25.15 -23.25 20.69
N ARG A 70 -24.16 -23.79 21.41
CA ARG A 70 -24.22 -23.97 22.86
C ARG A 70 -24.22 -22.63 23.62
N ASP A 71 -23.38 -21.70 23.20
CA ASP A 71 -23.20 -20.42 23.90
C ASP A 71 -24.24 -19.36 23.51
N GLY A 72 -24.94 -19.57 22.38
CA GLY A 72 -25.84 -18.57 21.81
C GLY A 72 -25.13 -17.29 21.36
N LYS A 73 -23.81 -17.37 21.10
CA LYS A 73 -22.97 -16.25 20.67
C LYS A 73 -22.12 -16.63 19.45
N GLN A 74 -21.69 -15.64 18.70
CA GLN A 74 -20.74 -15.89 17.61
C GLN A 74 -19.38 -16.36 18.18
N VAL A 75 -18.73 -17.29 17.48
CA VAL A 75 -17.43 -17.85 17.85
C VAL A 75 -16.48 -17.68 16.67
N GLU A 76 -15.29 -17.13 16.92
CA GLU A 76 -14.28 -16.96 15.88
C GLU A 76 -13.59 -18.30 15.55
N VAL A 77 -13.36 -18.51 14.26
CA VAL A 77 -12.57 -19.63 13.73
C VAL A 77 -11.13 -19.17 13.57
N VAL A 78 -10.32 -19.31 14.62
CA VAL A 78 -8.95 -18.75 14.66
C VAL A 78 -8.02 -19.32 13.59
N SER A 79 -8.26 -20.55 13.11
CA SER A 79 -7.49 -21.13 11.99
C SER A 79 -7.75 -20.45 10.65
N GLU A 80 -8.89 -19.78 10.50
CA GLU A 80 -9.27 -18.94 9.37
C GLU A 80 -8.89 -17.47 9.58
N ARG A 81 -8.13 -17.15 10.65
CA ARG A 81 -7.68 -15.78 10.89
C ARG A 81 -6.49 -15.43 10.00
N GLY A 82 -6.61 -14.33 9.27
CA GLY A 82 -5.54 -13.70 8.50
C GLY A 82 -5.11 -12.35 9.05
N ALA A 83 -4.23 -11.67 8.31
CA ALA A 83 -3.73 -10.35 8.68
C ALA A 83 -4.81 -9.24 8.57
N SER A 84 -5.75 -9.41 7.64
CA SER A 84 -6.83 -8.47 7.30
C SER A 84 -8.21 -9.14 7.25
N HIS A 85 -8.36 -10.37 7.74
CA HIS A 85 -9.66 -11.05 7.76
C HIS A 85 -9.86 -11.91 9.00
N GLU A 86 -11.12 -12.00 9.41
CA GLU A 86 -11.59 -12.78 10.55
C GLU A 86 -12.88 -13.50 10.15
N VAL A 87 -13.00 -14.79 10.48
CA VAL A 87 -14.18 -15.60 10.20
C VAL A 87 -14.83 -16.04 11.50
N PHE A 88 -16.15 -15.87 11.59
CA PHE A 88 -16.96 -16.23 12.74
C PHE A 88 -18.07 -17.18 12.34
N VAL A 89 -18.39 -18.11 13.22
CA VAL A 89 -19.60 -18.91 13.17
C VAL A 89 -20.66 -18.28 14.06
N ASN A 90 -21.86 -18.05 13.52
CA ASN A 90 -23.00 -17.55 14.25
C ASN A 90 -23.77 -18.71 14.92
N PRO A 91 -24.59 -18.43 15.97
CA PRO A 91 -25.42 -19.46 16.61
C PRO A 91 -26.42 -20.17 15.67
N SER A 92 -26.81 -19.50 14.58
CA SER A 92 -27.64 -20.05 13.50
C SER A 92 -26.92 -21.05 12.60
N GLY A 93 -25.59 -21.17 12.71
CA GLY A 93 -24.73 -21.95 11.83
C GLY A 93 -24.23 -21.20 10.58
N SER A 94 -24.69 -19.97 10.34
CA SER A 94 -24.16 -19.12 9.25
C SER A 94 -22.75 -18.61 9.57
N LEU A 95 -21.97 -18.30 8.53
CA LEU A 95 -20.66 -17.68 8.67
C LEU A 95 -20.74 -16.16 8.51
N THR A 96 -19.97 -15.44 9.30
CA THR A 96 -19.71 -14.01 9.14
C THR A 96 -18.22 -13.82 8.88
N GLU A 97 -17.87 -13.14 7.80
CA GLU A 97 -16.50 -12.75 7.50
C GLU A 97 -16.36 -11.23 7.64
N ILE A 98 -15.38 -10.80 8.42
CA ILE A 98 -14.96 -9.40 8.52
C ILE A 98 -13.67 -9.25 7.72
N ARG A 99 -13.65 -8.31 6.77
CA ARG A 99 -12.45 -7.94 6.01
C ARG A 99 -12.09 -6.49 6.25
N HIS A 100 -10.80 -6.27 6.45
CA HIS A 100 -10.18 -4.97 6.66
C HIS A 100 -9.46 -4.52 5.38
N LEU A 101 -9.43 -3.21 5.12
CA LEU A 101 -8.74 -2.65 3.94
C LEU A 101 -7.21 -2.74 4.07
N GLU A 102 -6.72 -2.64 5.29
CA GLU A 102 -5.31 -2.79 5.64
C GLU A 102 -5.17 -3.92 6.68
N PRO A 103 -3.98 -4.52 6.81
CA PRO A 103 -3.71 -5.45 7.90
C PRO A 103 -3.96 -4.78 9.25
N VAL A 104 -4.70 -5.46 10.12
CA VAL A 104 -4.91 -5.06 11.52
C VAL A 104 -4.05 -5.91 12.47
N ARG A 105 -3.53 -7.03 11.97
CA ARG A 105 -2.69 -7.97 12.72
C ARG A 105 -1.53 -8.49 11.88
N THR A 106 -0.47 -8.89 12.56
CA THR A 106 0.70 -9.55 11.96
C THR A 106 1.17 -10.71 12.83
N ARG A 107 1.95 -11.63 12.24
CA ARG A 107 2.58 -12.71 13.02
C ARG A 107 3.99 -12.30 13.44
N ARG A 108 4.25 -12.34 14.75
CA ARG A 108 5.58 -12.15 15.35
C ARG A 108 5.89 -13.35 16.23
N ALA A 109 7.05 -13.98 16.00
CA ALA A 109 7.49 -15.18 16.72
C ALA A 109 6.39 -16.27 16.84
N GLY A 110 5.66 -16.51 15.74
CA GLY A 110 4.59 -17.51 15.67
C GLY A 110 3.25 -17.11 16.31
N LYS A 111 3.13 -15.89 16.85
CA LYS A 111 1.90 -15.40 17.49
C LYS A 111 1.30 -14.24 16.71
N TRP A 112 -0.02 -14.18 16.66
CA TRP A 112 -0.74 -13.00 16.20
C TRP A 112 -0.59 -11.87 17.21
N VAL A 113 -0.19 -10.70 16.72
CA VAL A 113 -0.14 -9.45 17.48
C VAL A 113 -0.83 -8.37 16.66
N ASP A 114 -1.36 -7.37 17.35
CA ASP A 114 -1.96 -6.21 16.70
C ASP A 114 -0.86 -5.39 16.00
N ILE A 115 -1.24 -4.75 14.89
CA ILE A 115 -0.35 -3.82 14.20
C ILE A 115 -0.08 -2.62 15.11
N ASP A 116 1.19 -2.27 15.25
CA ASP A 116 1.68 -1.12 15.98
C ASP A 116 2.79 -0.47 15.16
N THR A 117 2.45 0.61 14.47
CA THR A 117 3.37 1.35 13.61
C THR A 117 4.29 2.31 14.38
N GLY A 118 4.19 2.36 15.72
CA GLY A 118 5.07 3.17 16.56
C GLY A 118 6.54 2.79 16.35
N LEU A 119 7.40 3.79 16.18
CA LEU A 119 8.80 3.57 15.85
C LEU A 119 9.68 3.38 17.08
N ARG A 120 10.61 2.44 16.96
CA ARG A 120 11.70 2.21 17.91
C ARG A 120 13.04 2.15 17.20
N ARG A 121 14.09 2.59 17.87
CA ARG A 121 15.47 2.40 17.40
C ARG A 121 15.87 0.94 17.59
N LEU A 122 16.58 0.40 16.61
CA LEU A 122 17.23 -0.91 16.64
C LEU A 122 18.74 -0.67 16.73
N ASP A 123 19.37 -1.15 17.78
CA ASP A 123 20.80 -0.90 18.03
C ASP A 123 21.66 -1.33 16.84
N GLY A 124 22.32 -0.36 16.21
CA GLY A 124 23.21 -0.58 15.07
C GLY A 124 22.55 -0.96 13.74
N VAL A 125 21.21 -1.01 13.65
CA VAL A 125 20.50 -1.53 12.46
C VAL A 125 19.61 -0.48 11.78
N GLY A 126 18.99 0.43 12.55
CA GLY A 126 18.10 1.45 12.00
C GLY A 126 16.92 1.76 12.92
N ILE A 127 15.79 2.14 12.33
CA ILE A 127 14.55 2.48 13.03
C ILE A 127 13.42 1.66 12.42
N ALA A 128 12.59 1.01 13.23
CA ALA A 128 11.53 0.12 12.74
C ALA A 128 10.23 0.29 13.55
N PRO A 129 9.06 -0.01 12.95
CA PRO A 129 7.82 -0.14 13.70
C PRO A 129 7.88 -1.29 14.72
N VAL A 130 7.06 -1.19 15.77
CA VAL A 130 6.92 -2.26 16.78
C VAL A 130 6.35 -3.53 16.14
N ALA A 131 5.28 -3.41 15.36
CA ALA A 131 4.65 -4.51 14.63
C ALA A 131 3.98 -4.02 13.33
N SER A 132 4.38 -4.59 12.20
CA SER A 132 3.81 -4.31 10.88
C SER A 132 3.73 -5.59 10.06
N ALA A 133 2.86 -5.64 9.06
CA ALA A 133 2.72 -6.77 8.14
C ALA A 133 3.86 -6.85 7.12
N ALA A 134 4.53 -5.71 6.84
CA ALA A 134 5.80 -5.66 6.13
C ALA A 134 6.94 -5.32 7.09
N ASP A 135 8.10 -5.95 6.95
CA ASP A 135 9.27 -5.66 7.76
C ASP A 135 9.98 -4.43 7.21
N VAL A 136 9.72 -3.27 7.81
CA VAL A 136 10.27 -1.97 7.42
C VAL A 136 11.40 -1.57 8.35
N VAL A 137 12.51 -1.08 7.79
CA VAL A 137 13.63 -0.50 8.53
C VAL A 137 14.05 0.79 7.84
N PHE A 138 13.90 1.92 8.53
CA PHE A 138 14.40 3.23 8.12
C PHE A 138 15.85 3.43 8.55
N SER A 139 16.58 4.25 7.80
CA SER A 139 17.96 4.63 8.08
C SER A 139 18.13 5.32 9.44
N ALA A 140 19.29 5.13 10.06
CA ALA A 140 19.71 5.92 11.21
C ALA A 140 20.39 7.24 10.82
N GLY A 141 20.46 7.56 9.51
CA GLY A 141 21.22 8.67 8.95
C GLY A 141 22.57 8.23 8.37
N GLY A 142 23.36 9.20 7.90
CA GLY A 142 24.65 8.97 7.24
C GLY A 142 24.53 8.60 5.75
N SER A 143 25.60 8.04 5.19
CA SER A 143 25.73 7.79 3.73
C SER A 143 25.84 6.32 3.35
N ARG A 144 25.86 5.41 4.34
CA ARG A 144 26.15 3.99 4.11
C ARG A 144 24.89 3.17 3.83
N ASP A 145 23.84 3.43 4.58
CA ASP A 145 22.60 2.66 4.53
C ASP A 145 21.57 3.29 3.60
N PRO A 146 20.75 2.47 2.93
CA PRO A 146 19.56 2.95 2.23
C PRO A 146 18.64 3.72 3.18
N LEU A 147 17.88 4.67 2.63
CA LEU A 147 16.86 5.44 3.34
C LEU A 147 15.83 4.52 4.02
N VAL A 148 15.41 3.48 3.31
CA VAL A 148 14.50 2.46 3.83
C VAL A 148 14.75 1.11 3.17
N ARG A 149 14.62 0.04 3.97
CA ARG A 149 14.49 -1.35 3.52
C ARG A 149 13.12 -1.86 3.92
N MET A 150 12.48 -2.62 3.04
CA MET A 150 11.18 -3.26 3.28
C MET A 150 11.22 -4.70 2.79
N VAL A 151 10.85 -5.65 3.65
CA VAL A 151 10.62 -7.05 3.27
C VAL A 151 9.15 -7.39 3.41
N LYS A 152 8.54 -7.92 2.35
CA LYS A 152 7.14 -8.37 2.36
C LYS A 152 7.03 -9.67 1.57
N ALA A 153 6.48 -10.71 2.19
CA ALA A 153 6.30 -12.03 1.58
C ALA A 153 7.60 -12.57 0.90
N GLY A 154 8.72 -12.49 1.63
CA GLY A 154 10.03 -12.97 1.19
C GLY A 154 10.72 -12.16 0.08
N ARG A 155 10.16 -11.00 -0.28
CA ARG A 155 10.71 -10.08 -1.29
C ARG A 155 11.20 -8.82 -0.62
N GLU A 156 12.34 -8.33 -1.06
CA GLU A 156 12.99 -7.16 -0.48
C GLU A 156 12.98 -5.99 -1.46
N LEU A 157 12.68 -4.81 -0.93
CA LEU A 157 12.80 -3.51 -1.59
C LEU A 157 13.71 -2.63 -0.74
N SER A 158 14.56 -1.86 -1.39
CA SER A 158 15.32 -0.79 -0.75
C SER A 158 15.24 0.48 -1.59
N LEU A 159 15.18 1.61 -0.91
CA LEU A 159 15.22 2.95 -1.49
C LEU A 159 16.36 3.71 -0.83
N SER A 160 17.18 4.39 -1.64
CA SER A 160 18.34 5.15 -1.17
C SER A 160 18.13 6.64 -1.35
N TRP A 161 18.74 7.42 -0.47
CA TRP A 161 18.88 8.87 -0.66
C TRP A 161 20.20 9.14 -1.38
N PRO A 162 20.24 10.01 -2.42
CA PRO A 162 21.45 10.24 -3.21
C PRO A 162 22.58 10.98 -2.47
N GLY A 163 22.27 11.60 -1.32
CA GLY A 163 23.25 12.27 -0.47
C GLY A 163 23.40 11.63 0.91
N ALA A 164 24.12 12.30 1.80
CA ALA A 164 24.14 11.93 3.21
C ALA A 164 22.79 12.27 3.86
N LEU A 165 22.24 11.33 4.62
CA LEU A 165 21.07 11.58 5.45
C LEU A 165 21.50 12.23 6.78
N PRO A 166 20.80 13.28 7.24
CA PRO A 166 20.99 13.86 8.55
C PRO A 166 20.51 12.89 9.65
N ALA A 167 20.82 13.21 10.91
CA ALA A 167 20.34 12.43 12.03
C ALA A 167 18.80 12.51 12.12
N PRO A 168 18.09 11.37 12.20
CA PRO A 168 16.63 11.36 12.20
C PRO A 168 16.02 11.71 13.55
N VAL A 169 14.87 12.39 13.50
CA VAL A 169 13.98 12.68 14.63
C VAL A 169 12.74 11.79 14.53
N LEU A 170 12.35 11.13 15.63
CA LEU A 170 11.22 10.19 15.65
C LEU A 170 10.01 10.85 16.32
N SER A 171 8.82 10.59 15.78
CA SER A 171 7.55 11.01 16.37
C SER A 171 6.45 10.02 15.99
N GLY A 172 6.00 9.20 16.95
CA GLY A 172 4.98 8.17 16.71
C GLY A 172 5.43 7.17 15.64
N SER A 173 4.68 7.09 14.54
CA SER A 173 5.00 6.24 13.37
C SER A 173 5.91 6.92 12.33
N SER A 174 6.33 8.17 12.57
CA SER A 174 7.09 8.96 11.61
C SER A 174 8.55 9.14 12.01
N VAL A 175 9.43 9.11 11.01
CA VAL A 175 10.83 9.52 11.11
C VAL A 175 11.10 10.67 10.15
N THR A 176 11.65 11.76 10.67
CA THR A 176 11.97 12.97 9.91
C THR A 176 13.48 13.15 9.85
N TYR A 177 13.99 13.34 8.64
CA TYR A 177 15.35 13.74 8.34
C TYR A 177 15.33 15.24 8.02
N PRO A 178 15.77 16.10 8.95
CA PRO A 178 15.66 17.54 8.79
C PRO A 178 16.73 18.10 7.86
N GLU A 179 16.40 19.07 7.03
CA GLU A 179 17.38 19.75 6.15
C GLU A 179 18.14 18.77 5.24
N VAL A 180 17.42 17.79 4.65
CA VAL A 180 18.02 16.89 3.64
C VAL A 180 18.44 17.64 2.38
N LEU A 181 17.76 18.77 2.14
CA LEU A 181 18.17 19.87 1.28
C LEU A 181 17.88 21.16 2.05
N PRO A 182 18.48 22.31 1.68
CA PRO A 182 18.19 23.58 2.34
C PRO A 182 16.67 23.85 2.38
N ASP A 183 16.13 24.06 3.57
CA ASP A 183 14.70 24.31 3.87
C ASP A 183 13.75 23.18 3.42
N VAL A 184 14.26 21.94 3.31
CA VAL A 184 13.45 20.76 2.97
C VAL A 184 13.74 19.61 3.94
N ASP A 185 12.68 19.09 4.57
CA ASP A 185 12.75 17.87 5.35
C ASP A 185 12.24 16.67 4.55
N LEU A 186 12.78 15.50 4.86
CA LEU A 186 12.25 14.22 4.37
C LEU A 186 11.57 13.51 5.52
N ARG A 187 10.26 13.31 5.43
CA ARG A 187 9.48 12.55 6.41
C ARG A 187 9.08 11.21 5.82
N MET A 188 9.44 10.14 6.52
CA MET A 188 8.97 8.78 6.25
C MET A 188 7.97 8.38 7.33
N THR A 189 6.90 7.69 6.95
CA THR A 189 5.88 7.20 7.89
C THR A 189 5.73 5.70 7.73
N ALA A 190 5.80 4.95 8.83
CA ALA A 190 5.46 3.53 8.82
C ALA A 190 3.94 3.34 8.71
N GLU A 191 3.54 2.42 7.83
CA GLU A 191 2.16 2.04 7.60
C GLU A 191 1.99 0.54 7.93
N PRO A 192 0.75 0.05 8.14
CA PRO A 192 0.51 -1.33 8.51
C PRO A 192 1.19 -2.36 7.59
N ASP A 193 1.31 -2.07 6.30
CA ASP A 193 1.83 -3.00 5.31
C ASP A 193 2.94 -2.42 4.41
N GLY A 194 3.54 -1.29 4.83
CA GLY A 194 4.54 -0.57 4.08
C GLY A 194 4.99 0.74 4.73
N PHE A 195 5.23 1.75 3.91
CA PHE A 195 5.61 3.09 4.34
C PHE A 195 5.20 4.13 3.29
N SER A 196 5.03 5.37 3.73
CA SER A 196 4.92 6.54 2.86
C SER A 196 6.10 7.50 3.04
N GLN A 197 6.30 8.34 2.04
CA GLN A 197 7.36 9.33 1.98
C GLN A 197 6.78 10.69 1.58
N VAL A 198 7.20 11.75 2.26
CA VAL A 198 6.85 13.13 1.94
C VAL A 198 8.09 14.02 2.09
N LEU A 199 8.32 14.89 1.10
CA LEU A 199 9.23 16.02 1.25
C LEU A 199 8.43 17.22 1.75
N VAL A 200 8.84 17.77 2.89
CA VAL A 200 8.23 18.95 3.50
C VAL A 200 9.09 20.15 3.12
N VAL A 201 8.60 20.94 2.17
CA VAL A 201 9.26 22.15 1.68
C VAL A 201 8.80 23.34 2.52
N LYS A 202 9.74 24.02 3.18
CA LYS A 202 9.44 25.05 4.18
C LYS A 202 9.32 26.47 3.61
N SER A 203 9.89 26.71 2.43
CA SER A 203 9.96 28.04 1.81
C SER A 203 9.68 27.97 0.29
N ALA A 204 9.29 29.10 -0.30
CA ALA A 204 9.05 29.20 -1.73
C ALA A 204 10.36 29.08 -2.53
N GLU A 205 11.44 29.59 -1.96
CA GLU A 205 12.81 29.48 -2.47
C GLU A 205 13.23 28.00 -2.55
N ALA A 206 12.95 27.22 -1.50
CA ALA A 206 13.22 25.78 -1.50
C ALA A 206 12.38 25.03 -2.54
N ALA A 207 11.12 25.43 -2.76
CA ALA A 207 10.27 24.84 -3.78
C ALA A 207 10.81 25.08 -5.20
N ALA A 208 11.56 26.17 -5.41
CA ALA A 208 12.23 26.48 -6.66
C ALA A 208 13.59 25.79 -6.81
N ASN A 209 14.03 24.98 -5.84
CA ASN A 209 15.32 24.29 -5.89
C ASN A 209 15.34 23.24 -7.03
N PRO A 210 16.23 23.38 -8.03
CA PRO A 210 16.28 22.43 -9.15
C PRO A 210 16.59 20.99 -8.73
N ALA A 211 17.27 20.81 -7.59
CA ALA A 211 17.54 19.47 -7.05
C ALA A 211 16.26 18.70 -6.67
N LEU A 212 15.15 19.38 -6.37
CA LEU A 212 13.86 18.73 -6.13
C LEU A 212 13.22 18.22 -7.43
N ALA A 213 13.33 18.99 -8.51
CA ALA A 213 12.77 18.63 -9.81
C ALA A 213 13.53 17.44 -10.44
N GLU A 214 14.83 17.32 -10.18
CA GLU A 214 15.68 16.24 -10.69
C GLU A 214 15.89 15.09 -9.70
N LEU A 215 15.21 15.11 -8.56
CA LEU A 215 15.42 14.15 -7.49
C LEU A 215 15.10 12.72 -7.96
N LYS A 216 16.13 11.89 -8.00
CA LYS A 216 16.03 10.46 -8.29
C LYS A 216 16.48 9.69 -7.08
N LEU A 217 15.60 8.81 -6.59
CA LEU A 217 15.88 7.94 -5.46
C LEU A 217 16.29 6.57 -5.99
N PRO A 218 17.56 6.15 -5.84
CA PRO A 218 17.99 4.84 -6.29
C PRO A 218 17.20 3.75 -5.58
N MET A 219 16.67 2.80 -6.35
CA MET A 219 15.85 1.71 -5.86
C MET A 219 16.49 0.38 -6.26
N ALA A 220 16.51 -0.57 -5.33
CA ALA A 220 16.95 -1.93 -5.58
C ALA A 220 15.96 -2.92 -4.97
N GLY A 221 15.85 -4.10 -5.55
CA GLY A 221 14.97 -5.15 -5.03
C GLY A 221 15.52 -6.54 -5.24
N LYS A 222 15.16 -7.46 -4.34
CA LYS A 222 15.47 -8.89 -4.41
C LYS A 222 14.18 -9.67 -4.58
N GLY A 223 14.13 -10.50 -5.63
CA GLY A 223 12.88 -11.18 -6.03
C GLY A 223 11.86 -10.25 -6.69
N LEU A 224 12.31 -9.05 -7.13
CA LEU A 224 11.52 -8.02 -7.78
C LEU A 224 12.19 -7.58 -9.07
N THR A 225 11.37 -7.23 -10.06
CA THR A 225 11.78 -6.48 -11.24
C THR A 225 11.35 -5.03 -11.03
N VAL A 226 12.33 -4.14 -10.91
CA VAL A 226 12.11 -2.69 -10.79
C VAL A 226 12.05 -2.08 -12.19
N ARG A 227 11.03 -1.28 -12.48
CA ARG A 227 10.91 -0.51 -13.71
C ARG A 227 10.66 0.95 -13.38
N SER A 228 11.28 1.86 -14.13
CA SER A 228 10.96 3.29 -14.06
C SER A 228 9.85 3.61 -15.06
N THR A 229 8.87 4.40 -14.63
CA THR A 229 7.78 4.93 -15.44
C THR A 229 7.69 6.46 -15.30
N VAL A 230 6.91 7.11 -16.15
CA VAL A 230 6.71 8.57 -16.14
C VAL A 230 5.99 9.06 -14.87
N ALA A 231 5.27 8.17 -14.18
CA ALA A 231 4.58 8.44 -12.91
C ALA A 231 5.38 8.03 -11.66
N GLY A 232 6.59 7.48 -11.83
CA GLY A 232 7.41 6.92 -10.74
C GLY A 232 7.89 5.49 -11.00
N GLY A 233 8.33 4.78 -9.95
CA GLY A 233 8.75 3.36 -10.06
C GLY A 233 7.56 2.38 -10.04
N ASP A 234 7.57 1.37 -10.92
CA ASP A 234 6.70 0.19 -10.90
C ASP A 234 7.50 -1.03 -10.41
N LEU A 235 6.90 -1.81 -9.51
CA LEU A 235 7.49 -3.02 -8.94
C LEU A 235 6.68 -4.24 -9.37
N ARG A 236 7.33 -5.19 -10.04
CA ARG A 236 6.71 -6.46 -10.42
C ARG A 236 7.44 -7.61 -9.79
N ARG A 237 6.72 -8.69 -9.48
CA ARG A 237 7.35 -9.95 -9.08
C ARG A 237 8.28 -10.41 -10.21
N SER A 238 9.52 -10.76 -9.89
CA SER A 238 10.42 -11.34 -10.89
C SER A 238 9.90 -12.73 -11.26
N THR A 239 9.50 -12.94 -12.51
CA THR A 239 9.23 -14.28 -13.03
C THR A 239 10.58 -14.93 -13.36
N PRO A 240 10.92 -16.10 -12.79
CA PRO A 240 12.10 -16.84 -13.24
C PRO A 240 11.96 -17.11 -14.73
N ARG A 241 13.02 -16.85 -15.51
CA ARG A 241 13.08 -17.31 -16.91
C ARG A 241 12.94 -18.84 -16.85
N ARG A 242 11.85 -19.38 -17.40
CA ARG A 242 11.73 -20.83 -17.64
C ARG A 242 12.86 -21.18 -18.60
N GLU A 243 13.94 -21.76 -18.10
CA GLU A 243 14.86 -22.49 -18.96
C GLU A 243 14.07 -23.63 -19.57
N ALA A 244 13.91 -23.60 -20.89
CA ALA A 244 13.27 -24.67 -21.63
C ALA A 244 14.09 -25.94 -21.44
N TRP A 245 13.55 -26.89 -20.68
CA TRP A 245 14.15 -28.21 -20.53
C TRP A 245 14.24 -28.87 -21.92
N PRO A 246 15.41 -29.37 -22.36
CA PRO A 246 15.50 -30.04 -23.65
C PRO A 246 14.68 -31.33 -23.61
N SER A 247 13.74 -31.45 -24.54
CA SER A 247 12.92 -32.64 -24.72
C SER A 247 13.82 -33.84 -25.04
N ARG A 248 13.97 -34.75 -24.08
CA ARG A 248 14.52 -36.09 -24.35
C ARG A 248 13.54 -36.81 -25.26
N ARG A 249 13.81 -36.83 -26.58
CA ARG A 249 13.19 -37.80 -27.48
C ARG A 249 13.67 -39.19 -27.04
N HIS A 250 12.74 -39.98 -26.52
CA HIS A 250 12.92 -41.43 -26.48
C HIS A 250 12.68 -41.94 -27.89
N SER A 251 13.76 -42.27 -28.60
CA SER A 251 13.71 -43.20 -29.71
C SER A 251 13.75 -44.62 -29.16
N ARG A 252 12.94 -45.47 -29.82
CA ARG A 252 12.50 -46.82 -29.44
C ARG A 252 13.59 -47.79 -29.05
#